data_AF-A0A2N2GYB4-F1
#
_entry.id   AF-A0A2N2GYB4-F1
#
_cell.length_a   1.000
_cell.length_b   1.000
_cell.length_c   1.000
_cell.angle_alpha   90.00
_cell.angle_beta   90.00
_cell.angle_gamma   90.00
#
_symmetry.space_group_name_H-M   'P 1'
#
loop_
_entity.id
_entity.type
_entity.pdbx_description
1 polymer ?
#
loop_
_entity_poly.entity_id
_entity_poly.type
_entity_poly.pdbx_seq_one_letter_code
_entity_poly.pdbx_strand_id
1 'polypeptide(L)' 'MTCPNETKNRKNCNCSYPGCPRHGICCDCITYHRKSGQLPACYFTTEQEKTWDRSIAYFVKCNGR' A
#
# COMPACT_ATOMS: atom_id res chain seq x y z
N MET A 1 13.53 14.87 -0.94
CA MET A 1 14.34 13.70 -0.56
C MET A 1 14.11 12.65 -1.64
N THR A 2 15.16 12.22 -2.35
CA THR A 2 15.01 11.30 -3.50
C THR A 2 15.01 9.86 -2.99
N CYS A 3 14.01 9.05 -3.35
CA CYS A 3 13.97 7.64 -2.97
C CYS A 3 14.80 6.82 -3.96
N PRO A 4 15.91 6.17 -3.55
CA PRO A 4 16.78 5.43 -4.46
C PRO A 4 16.10 4.19 -5.08
N ASN A 5 15.02 3.71 -4.45
CA ASN A 5 14.28 2.53 -4.89
C ASN A 5 12.99 2.86 -5.65
N GLU A 6 12.66 4.14 -5.90
CA GLU A 6 11.37 4.52 -6.47
C GLU A 6 11.04 3.75 -7.76
N THR A 7 11.94 3.79 -8.75
CA THR A 7 11.73 3.14 -10.05
C THR A 7 11.53 1.63 -9.91
N LYS A 8 12.27 0.99 -8.99
CA LYS A 8 12.13 -0.45 -8.71
C LYS A 8 10.80 -0.75 -8.01
N ASN A 9 10.44 0.03 -7.01
CA ASN A 9 9.22 -0.14 -6.23
C ASN A 9 7.97 0.11 -7.06
N ARG A 10 7.98 1.10 -7.96
CA ARG A 10 6.86 1.39 -8.89
C ARG A 10 6.47 0.18 -9.73
N LYS A 11 7.43 -0.68 -10.11
CA LYS A 11 7.15 -1.91 -10.89
C LYS A 11 6.37 -2.96 -10.10
N ASN A 12 6.50 -2.97 -8.79
CA ASN A 12 5.91 -3.98 -7.90
C ASN A 12 4.76 -3.42 -7.04
N CYS A 13 4.51 -2.12 -7.12
CA CYS A 13 3.47 -1.45 -6.35
C CYS A 13 2.11 -1.73 -6.98
N ASN A 14 1.26 -2.46 -6.25
CA ASN A 14 -0.08 -2.84 -6.68
C ASN A 14 -1.17 -1.83 -6.28
N CYS A 15 -0.81 -0.64 -5.78
CA CYS A 15 -1.77 0.37 -5.34
C CYS A 15 -2.77 0.69 -6.46
N SER A 16 -4.06 0.45 -6.18
CA SER A 16 -5.14 0.58 -7.16
C SER A 16 -5.65 2.02 -7.32
N TYR A 17 -5.16 2.96 -6.50
CA TYR A 17 -5.58 4.36 -6.55
C TYR A 17 -5.00 5.08 -7.80
N PRO A 18 -5.86 5.55 -8.73
CA PRO A 18 -5.39 6.23 -9.93
C PRO A 18 -4.62 7.51 -9.59
N GLY A 19 -3.44 7.69 -10.17
CA GLY A 19 -2.63 8.90 -9.96
C GLY A 19 -2.05 9.04 -8.55
N CYS A 20 -1.89 7.94 -7.80
CA CYS A 20 -1.34 7.98 -6.44
C CYS A 20 0.00 8.76 -6.39
N PRO A 21 0.07 9.88 -5.63
CA PRO A 21 1.27 10.72 -5.60
C PRO A 21 2.43 10.08 -4.85
N ARG A 22 2.17 9.00 -4.10
CA ARG A 22 3.15 8.27 -3.28
C ARG A 22 3.59 6.96 -3.93
N HIS A 23 3.17 6.70 -5.17
CA HIS A 23 3.38 5.42 -5.85
C HIS A 23 4.89 5.11 -5.97
N GLY A 24 5.33 4.00 -5.35
CA GLY A 24 6.74 3.61 -5.29
C GLY A 24 7.58 4.26 -4.17
N ILE A 25 7.01 5.21 -3.40
CA ILE A 25 7.66 5.86 -2.27
C ILE A 25 7.13 5.26 -0.95
N CYS A 26 7.71 4.12 -0.54
CA CYS A 26 7.16 3.31 0.56
C CYS A 26 7.06 4.05 1.91
N CYS A 27 8.04 4.91 2.23
CA CYS A 27 8.03 5.69 3.48
C CYS A 27 6.83 6.64 3.56
N ASP A 28 6.47 7.26 2.43
CA ASP A 28 5.32 8.17 2.35
C ASP A 28 4.01 7.40 2.42
N CYS A 29 3.93 6.22 1.78
CA CYS A 29 2.77 5.33 1.90
C CYS A 29 2.51 4.91 3.36
N ILE A 30 3.55 4.45 4.07
CA ILE A 30 3.44 4.05 5.48
C ILE A 30 2.98 5.23 6.34
N THR A 31 3.61 6.39 6.18
CA THR A 31 3.27 7.60 6.94
C THR A 31 1.83 8.04 6.69
N TYR A 32 1.36 7.96 5.44
CA TYR A 32 0.00 8.33 5.07
C TYR A 32 -1.04 7.35 5.64
N HIS A 33 -0.92 6.05 5.34
CA HIS A 33 -1.91 5.06 5.74
C HIS A 33 -1.94 4.82 7.26
N ARG A 34 -0.79 4.93 7.94
CA ARG A 34 -0.73 4.80 9.40
C ARG A 34 -1.61 5.82 10.12
N LYS A 35 -1.73 7.05 9.59
CA LYS A 35 -2.60 8.10 10.17
C LYS A 35 -4.09 7.72 10.16
N SER A 36 -4.48 6.81 9.26
CA SER A 36 -5.85 6.31 9.13
C SER A 36 -6.03 4.89 9.65
N GLY A 37 -5.06 4.33 10.39
CA GLY A 37 -5.12 2.95 10.88
C GLY A 37 -5.11 1.90 9.75
N GLN A 38 -4.50 2.24 8.62
CA GLN A 38 -4.43 1.40 7.42
C GLN A 38 -3.01 0.91 7.13
N LEU A 39 -2.92 -0.13 6.30
CA LEU A 39 -1.67 -0.59 5.70
C LEU A 39 -1.59 -0.16 4.22
N PRO A 40 -0.37 0.06 3.68
CA PRO A 40 -0.19 0.26 2.25
C PRO A 40 -0.66 -0.94 1.40
N ALA A 41 -0.96 -0.67 0.13
CA ALA A 41 -1.39 -1.68 -0.85
C ALA A 41 -0.48 -2.93 -0.94
N CYS A 42 0.84 -2.75 -0.71
CA CYS A 42 1.82 -3.84 -0.80
C CYS A 42 1.66 -4.93 0.28
N TYR A 43 0.80 -4.73 1.27
CA TYR A 43 0.43 -5.75 2.27
C TYR A 43 -0.76 -6.62 1.81
N PHE A 44 -1.37 -6.30 0.67
CA PHE A 44 -2.56 -6.95 0.15
C PHE A 44 -2.26 -7.58 -1.22
N THR A 45 -2.96 -8.66 -1.58
CA THR A 45 -2.96 -9.15 -2.96
C THR A 45 -3.65 -8.14 -3.88
N THR A 46 -3.46 -8.27 -5.20
CA THR A 46 -4.15 -7.42 -6.20
C THR A 46 -5.67 -7.49 -6.04
N GLU A 47 -6.21 -8.65 -5.69
CA GLU A 47 -7.64 -8.89 -5.48
C GLU A 47 -8.14 -8.20 -4.20
N GLN A 48 -7.38 -8.32 -3.11
CA GLN A 48 -7.67 -7.67 -1.83
C GLN A 48 -7.61 -6.14 -1.96
N GLU A 49 -6.58 -5.59 -2.60
CA GLU A 49 -6.39 -4.15 -2.82
C GLU A 49 -7.48 -3.52 -3.72
N LYS A 50 -8.13 -4.31 -4.59
CA LYS A 50 -9.29 -3.88 -5.39
C LYS A 50 -10.54 -3.66 -4.55
N THR A 51 -10.60 -4.14 -3.31
CA THR A 51 -11.72 -3.88 -2.40
C THR A 51 -11.60 -2.53 -1.68
N TRP A 52 -10.41 -1.92 -1.72
CA TRP A 52 -10.06 -0.66 -1.05
C TRP A 52 -10.16 -0.69 0.48
N ASP A 53 -10.51 -1.83 1.09
CA ASP A 53 -10.42 -2.03 2.53
C ASP A 53 -8.95 -2.28 2.91
N ARG A 54 -8.27 -1.19 3.28
CA ARG A 54 -6.87 -1.22 3.71
C ARG A 54 -6.74 -1.28 5.23
N SER A 55 -7.80 -1.60 5.96
CA SER A 55 -7.78 -1.65 7.42
C SER A 55 -6.88 -2.80 7.92
N ILE A 56 -6.26 -2.61 9.09
CA ILE A 56 -5.51 -3.67 9.75
C ILE A 56 -6.43 -4.87 10.06
N ALA A 57 -7.70 -4.62 10.39
CA ALA A 57 -8.69 -5.68 10.63
C ALA A 57 -8.91 -6.55 9.39
N TYR A 58 -9.05 -5.93 8.20
CA TYR A 58 -9.18 -6.67 6.94
C TYR A 58 -7.91 -7.46 6.61
N PHE A 59 -6.73 -6.85 6.81
CA PHE A 59 -5.46 -7.54 6.65
C PHE A 59 -5.38 -8.81 7.53
N VAL A 60 -5.72 -8.70 8.82
CA VAL A 60 -5.72 -9.84 9.75
C VAL A 60 -6.79 -10.87 9.36
N LYS A 61 -7.98 -10.44 8.94
CA LYS A 61 -9.04 -11.37 8.49
C LYS A 61 -8.61 -12.20 7.27
N CYS A 62 -7.93 -11.59 6.31
CA CYS A 62 -7.56 -12.25 5.07
C CYS A 62 -6.23 -13.02 5.14
N ASN A 63 -5.35 -12.67 6.08
CA ASN A 63 -4.00 -13.24 6.18
C ASN A 63 -3.70 -13.90 7.53
N GLY A 64 -4.63 -13.87 8.48
CA GLY A 64 -4.54 -14.58 9.75
C GLY A 64 -4.56 -16.09 9.52
N ARG A 65 -3.65 -16.80 10.18
CA ARG A 65 -3.63 -18.27 10.24
C ARG A 65 -4.44 -18.76 11.42
#